data_AF-A0A6A4UPY1-F1
#
_entry.id   AF-A0A6A4UPY1-F1
#
_cell.length_a   1.000
_cell.length_b   1.000
_cell.length_c   1.000
_cell.angle_alpha   90.00
_cell.angle_beta   90.00
_cell.angle_gamma   90.00
#
_symmetry.space_group_name_H-M   'P 1'
#
loop_
_entity.id
_entity.type
_entity.pdbx_description
1 polymer ?
#
loop_
_entity_poly.entity_id
_entity_poly.type
_entity_poly.pdbx_seq_one_letter_code
_entity_poly.pdbx_strand_id
1 'polypeptide(L)'
;MLNEKNITKQDLEKYLFELAKAYKKVSKRNLQNLEIVLVGGASILINYTFRVSTTDVDGTFLTPDALLIAIKNVAEKFELGPKWINTDFEKSPSYSDQLRINSVFYQDYLGVISVRTIRSEYLVAMKLVAGRMHKNDITDIIGILHESRKNNEPLSVDKIKDAVLTLYGKLDKVSTTTWKLFNQIIENGDYESLFLQYRQEEIENQAALIDFRKNATERLTKEDLDEILRSIQKKREQEKSDRLGIKNEE
;
A
#
# COMPACT_ATOMS: atom_id res chain seq x y z
N MET A 1 -7.12 23.09 -2.54
CA MET A 1 -6.70 21.68 -2.41
C MET A 1 -6.21 21.25 -3.78
N LEU A 2 -4.92 20.94 -3.94
CA LEU A 2 -4.46 20.28 -5.16
C LEU A 2 -5.12 18.90 -5.19
N ASN A 3 -5.80 18.54 -6.28
CA ASN A 3 -6.30 17.19 -6.47
C ASN A 3 -5.11 16.23 -6.34
N GLU A 4 -5.17 15.27 -5.42
CA GLU A 4 -4.21 14.18 -5.36
C GLU A 4 -4.34 13.39 -6.67
N LYS A 5 -3.40 13.61 -7.58
CA LYS A 5 -3.37 12.95 -8.88
C LYS A 5 -3.06 11.47 -8.65
N ASN A 6 -3.90 10.60 -9.18
CA ASN A 6 -3.63 9.16 -9.22
C ASN A 6 -2.39 8.91 -10.09
N ILE A 7 -1.39 8.24 -9.54
CA ILE A 7 -0.14 7.85 -10.18
C ILE A 7 -0.30 6.41 -10.69
N THR A 8 -0.19 6.21 -12.01
CA THR A 8 -0.13 4.88 -12.62
C THR A 8 1.30 4.32 -12.59
N LYS A 9 1.50 3.03 -12.95
CA LYS A 9 2.85 2.46 -13.08
C LYS A 9 3.71 3.25 -14.08
N GLN A 10 3.13 3.61 -15.22
CA GLN A 10 3.81 4.38 -16.27
C GLN A 10 4.17 5.79 -15.79
N ASP A 11 3.29 6.43 -15.02
CA ASP A 11 3.59 7.70 -14.36
C ASP A 11 4.75 7.55 -13.38
N LEU A 12 4.72 6.53 -12.51
CA LEU A 12 5.75 6.30 -11.50
C LEU A 12 7.13 6.09 -12.14
N GLU A 13 7.23 5.24 -13.16
CA GLU A 13 8.49 5.01 -13.89
C GLU A 13 9.00 6.28 -14.56
N LYS A 14 8.10 7.07 -15.16
CA LYS A 14 8.43 8.36 -15.77
C LYS A 14 8.92 9.36 -14.72
N TYR A 15 8.25 9.45 -13.57
CA TYR A 15 8.63 10.38 -12.51
C TYR A 15 9.96 9.99 -11.86
N LEU A 16 10.24 8.68 -11.67
CA LEU A 16 11.53 8.19 -11.19
C LEU A 16 12.66 8.49 -12.17
N PHE A 17 12.44 8.32 -13.47
CA PHE A 17 13.42 8.69 -14.49
C PHE A 17 13.71 10.20 -14.52
N GLU A 18 12.67 11.03 -14.42
CA GLU A 18 12.81 12.48 -14.38
C GLU A 18 13.42 12.97 -13.05
N LEU A 19 13.18 12.26 -11.95
CA LEU A 19 13.86 12.47 -10.68
C LEU A 19 15.36 12.21 -10.80
N ALA A 20 15.76 11.10 -11.43
CA ALA A 20 17.17 10.80 -11.69
C ALA A 20 17.85 11.89 -12.55
N LYS A 21 17.17 12.39 -13.59
CA LYS A 21 17.66 13.52 -14.40
C LYS A 21 17.83 14.79 -13.57
N ALA A 22 16.80 15.16 -12.80
CA ALA A 22 16.82 16.35 -11.97
C ALA A 22 17.93 16.26 -10.90
N TYR A 23 18.04 15.12 -10.22
CA TYR A 23 19.06 14.87 -9.22
C TYR A 23 20.48 14.95 -9.79
N LYS A 24 20.72 14.33 -10.96
CA LYS A 24 22.00 14.43 -11.67
C LYS A 24 22.37 15.88 -12.01
N LYS A 25 21.39 16.68 -12.47
CA LYS A 25 21.57 18.10 -12.80
C LYS A 25 21.88 18.95 -11.58
N VAL A 26 21.19 18.71 -10.46
CA VAL A 26 21.36 19.47 -9.21
C VAL A 26 22.69 19.13 -8.53
N SER A 27 23.05 17.85 -8.48
CA SER A 27 24.21 17.37 -7.72
C SER A 27 25.56 17.71 -8.36
N LYS A 28 25.61 17.93 -9.69
CA LYS A 28 26.81 18.32 -10.44
C LYS A 28 28.05 17.48 -10.06
N ARG A 29 29.04 18.10 -9.39
CA ARG A 29 30.32 17.46 -9.02
C ARG A 29 30.24 16.63 -7.73
N ASN A 30 29.18 16.77 -6.93
CA ASN A 30 28.97 16.05 -5.66
C ASN A 30 27.94 14.92 -5.82
N LEU A 31 27.87 14.35 -7.02
CA LEU A 31 26.92 13.30 -7.36
C LEU A 31 27.29 12.00 -6.63
N GLN A 32 26.36 11.51 -5.81
CA GLN A 32 26.44 10.20 -5.17
C GLN A 32 25.32 9.32 -5.72
N ASN A 33 25.54 8.01 -5.73
CA ASN A 33 24.48 7.08 -6.11
C ASN A 33 23.51 6.93 -4.93
N LEU A 34 22.22 7.05 -5.23
CA LEU A 34 21.16 6.90 -4.25
C LEU A 34 20.41 5.59 -4.47
N GLU A 35 19.90 5.04 -3.38
CA GLU A 35 18.99 3.90 -3.39
C GLU A 35 17.62 4.37 -2.89
N ILE A 36 16.57 4.02 -3.62
CA ILE A 36 15.18 4.20 -3.22
C ILE A 36 14.54 2.82 -3.11
N VAL A 37 14.15 2.44 -1.89
CA VAL A 37 13.33 1.24 -1.69
C VAL A 37 11.88 1.68 -1.68
N LEU A 38 11.15 1.37 -2.75
CA LEU A 38 9.70 1.59 -2.80
C LEU A 38 9.01 0.62 -1.87
N VAL A 39 8.04 1.12 -1.10
CA VAL A 39 7.27 0.34 -0.13
C VAL A 39 5.77 0.54 -0.36
N GLY A 40 4.95 -0.24 0.35
CA GLY A 40 3.50 -0.07 0.36
C GLY A 40 2.87 -0.13 -1.03
N GLY A 41 1.93 0.80 -1.29
CA GLY A 41 1.16 0.83 -2.54
C GLY A 41 2.01 1.03 -3.80
N ALA A 42 3.11 1.78 -3.72
CA ALA A 42 4.02 1.99 -4.85
C ALA A 42 4.80 0.73 -5.23
N SER A 43 5.27 -0.02 -4.22
CA SER A 43 5.92 -1.31 -4.44
C SER A 43 4.95 -2.33 -5.07
N ILE A 44 3.67 -2.28 -4.70
CA ILE A 44 2.65 -3.15 -5.29
C ILE A 44 2.35 -2.72 -6.73
N LEU A 45 2.15 -1.42 -6.96
CA LEU A 45 1.86 -0.84 -8.28
C LEU A 45 2.91 -1.21 -9.34
N ILE A 46 4.19 -1.23 -8.97
CA ILE A 46 5.27 -1.56 -9.92
C ILE A 46 5.34 -3.06 -10.21
N ASN A 47 5.10 -3.91 -9.21
CA ASN A 47 5.35 -5.35 -9.31
C ASN A 47 4.14 -6.16 -9.79
N TYR A 48 2.91 -5.67 -9.59
CA TYR A 48 1.68 -6.44 -9.82
C TYR A 48 0.73 -5.75 -10.78
N THR A 49 -0.03 -6.55 -11.54
CA THR A 49 -0.94 -6.04 -12.58
C THR A 49 -2.31 -5.62 -12.04
N PHE A 50 -2.74 -6.20 -10.93
CA PHE A 50 -4.04 -5.88 -10.31
C PHE A 50 -4.10 -4.45 -9.72
N ARG A 51 -2.95 -3.84 -9.43
CA ARG A 51 -2.85 -2.49 -8.85
C ARG A 51 -2.69 -1.47 -9.96
N VAL A 52 -3.73 -0.70 -10.24
CA VAL A 52 -3.74 0.24 -11.37
C VAL A 52 -3.20 1.64 -11.03
N SER A 53 -3.31 2.07 -9.78
CA SER A 53 -2.81 3.38 -9.34
C SER A 53 -2.49 3.46 -7.85
N THR A 54 -1.78 4.52 -7.47
CA THR A 54 -1.55 4.95 -6.08
C THR A 54 -1.69 6.48 -5.96
N THR A 55 -2.01 6.98 -4.77
CA THR A 55 -2.12 8.42 -4.48
C THR A 55 -0.78 9.04 -4.12
N ASP A 56 0.08 8.23 -3.51
CA ASP A 56 1.36 8.60 -2.94
C ASP A 56 2.39 7.49 -3.20
N VAL A 57 3.66 7.89 -3.29
CA VAL A 57 4.81 7.01 -3.44
C VAL A 57 5.58 7.00 -2.13
N ASP A 58 5.32 5.98 -1.32
CA ASP A 58 6.11 5.74 -0.12
C ASP A 58 7.42 5.04 -0.47
N GLY A 59 8.51 5.47 0.16
CA GLY A 59 9.79 4.78 0.07
C GLY A 59 10.65 4.96 1.32
N THR A 60 11.73 4.19 1.40
CA THR A 60 12.82 4.42 2.34
C THR A 60 14.07 4.81 1.54
N PHE A 61 14.63 5.97 1.85
CA PHE A 61 15.78 6.54 1.14
C PHE A 61 16.40 7.70 1.93
N LEU A 62 17.69 7.95 1.68
CA LEU A 62 18.36 9.13 2.19
C LEU A 62 17.85 10.39 1.48
N THR A 63 17.75 11.49 2.22
CA THR A 63 17.19 12.76 1.73
C THR A 63 18.24 13.88 1.69
N PRO A 64 19.32 13.75 0.90
CA PRO A 64 20.25 14.87 0.73
C PRO A 64 19.54 16.06 0.08
N ASP A 65 20.00 17.28 0.37
CA ASP A 65 19.37 18.51 -0.14
C ASP A 65 19.17 18.50 -1.67
N ALA A 66 20.14 17.95 -2.40
CA ALA A 66 20.06 17.83 -3.85
C ALA A 66 18.89 16.94 -4.31
N LEU A 67 18.58 15.86 -3.58
CA LEU A 67 17.40 15.03 -3.86
C LEU A 67 16.12 15.77 -3.51
N LEU A 68 16.06 16.48 -2.38
CA LEU A 68 14.88 17.26 -1.99
C LEU A 68 14.54 18.34 -3.03
N ILE A 69 15.55 19.03 -3.56
CA ILE A 69 15.39 19.98 -4.67
C ILE A 69 14.90 19.26 -5.94
N ALA A 70 15.47 18.10 -6.26
CA ALA A 70 15.05 17.32 -7.43
C ALA A 70 13.59 16.84 -7.33
N ILE A 71 13.15 16.37 -6.16
CA ILE A 71 11.76 15.98 -5.88
C ILE A 71 10.81 17.16 -6.12
N LYS A 72 11.17 18.36 -5.65
CA LYS A 72 10.39 19.59 -5.87
C LYS A 72 10.31 19.94 -7.35
N ASN A 73 11.43 19.90 -8.07
CA ASN A 73 11.46 20.18 -9.52
C ASN A 73 10.56 19.22 -10.31
N VAL A 74 10.54 17.93 -9.96
CA VAL A 74 9.64 16.93 -10.58
C VAL A 74 8.20 17.22 -10.22
N ALA A 75 7.92 17.57 -8.96
CA ALA A 75 6.57 17.92 -8.52
C ALA A 75 6.01 19.12 -9.30
N GLU A 76 6.78 20.20 -9.44
CA GLU A 76 6.40 21.38 -10.23
C GLU A 76 6.20 21.04 -11.70
N LYS A 77 7.13 20.26 -12.30
CA LYS A 77 7.06 19.87 -13.71
C LYS A 77 5.82 19.06 -14.08
N PHE A 78 5.33 18.22 -13.16
CA PHE A 78 4.22 17.30 -13.40
C PHE A 78 2.95 17.64 -12.61
N GLU A 79 2.92 18.82 -11.98
CA GLU A 79 1.81 19.32 -11.15
C GLU A 79 1.41 18.32 -10.05
N LEU A 80 2.41 17.70 -9.42
CA LEU A 80 2.22 16.73 -8.35
C LEU A 80 2.17 17.43 -6.98
N GLY A 81 1.60 16.75 -5.99
CA GLY A 81 1.68 17.18 -4.61
C GLY A 81 3.13 17.26 -4.11
N PRO A 82 3.44 18.14 -3.13
CA PRO A 82 4.80 18.34 -2.63
C PRO A 82 5.41 17.09 -1.96
N LYS A 83 4.58 16.10 -1.63
CA LYS A 83 4.95 14.80 -1.04
C LYS A 83 4.65 13.62 -1.96
N TRP A 84 4.62 13.83 -3.28
CA TRP A 84 4.33 12.76 -4.25
C TRP A 84 5.23 11.54 -4.06
N ILE A 85 6.48 11.74 -3.63
CA ILE A 85 7.36 10.74 -3.07
C ILE A 85 7.86 11.20 -1.69
N ASN A 86 7.80 10.34 -0.69
CA ASN A 86 8.17 10.70 0.69
C ASN A 86 8.57 9.48 1.54
N THR A 87 9.08 9.75 2.75
CA THR A 87 9.48 8.75 3.75
C THR A 87 8.58 8.75 4.99
N ASP A 88 7.38 9.34 4.94
CA ASP A 88 6.47 9.40 6.10
C ASP A 88 6.01 8.01 6.56
N PHE A 89 6.04 7.01 5.66
CA PHE A 89 5.84 5.60 5.99
C PHE A 89 6.75 5.11 7.13
N GLU A 90 7.97 5.65 7.28
CA GLU A 90 8.93 5.27 8.33
C GLU A 90 8.40 5.54 9.75
N LYS A 91 7.39 6.41 9.88
CA LYS A 91 6.72 6.71 11.15
C LYS A 91 5.52 5.80 11.42
N SER A 92 5.18 4.92 10.48
CA SER A 92 4.01 4.04 10.59
C SER A 92 4.32 2.77 11.39
N PRO A 93 3.31 2.12 11.99
CA PRO A 93 3.49 0.82 12.65
C PRO A 93 3.97 -0.30 11.72
N SER A 94 3.80 -0.14 10.41
CA SER A 94 4.21 -1.10 9.39
C SER A 94 5.69 -0.99 9.00
N TYR A 95 6.41 0.05 9.47
CA TYR A 95 7.83 0.22 9.19
C TYR A 95 8.69 -0.82 9.91
N SER A 96 9.78 -1.22 9.25
CA SER A 96 10.84 -2.04 9.81
C SER A 96 12.17 -1.75 9.10
N ASP A 97 13.26 -1.64 9.86
CA ASP A 97 14.62 -1.50 9.32
C ASP A 97 15.02 -2.69 8.43
N GLN A 98 14.37 -3.85 8.62
CA GLN A 98 14.60 -5.06 7.83
C GLN A 98 14.07 -4.96 6.40
N LEU A 99 13.23 -3.97 6.08
CA LEU A 99 12.66 -3.80 4.74
C LEU A 99 13.74 -3.59 3.67
N ARG A 100 14.81 -2.87 3.99
CA ARG A 100 15.92 -2.66 3.06
C ARG A 100 16.61 -3.97 2.70
N ILE A 101 16.88 -4.83 3.69
CA ILE A 101 17.53 -6.14 3.51
C ILE A 101 16.62 -7.07 2.68
N ASN A 102 15.31 -6.94 2.90
CA ASN A 102 14.29 -7.78 2.29
C ASN A 102 13.67 -7.17 1.01
N SER A 103 14.42 -6.30 0.34
CA SER A 103 14.06 -5.71 -0.93
C SER A 103 14.82 -6.38 -2.09
N VAL A 104 14.25 -6.30 -3.29
CA VAL A 104 14.84 -6.79 -4.54
C VAL A 104 15.07 -5.62 -5.49
N PHE A 105 16.14 -5.70 -6.28
CA PHE A 105 16.41 -4.68 -7.30
C PHE A 105 15.29 -4.66 -8.33
N TYR A 106 14.82 -3.47 -8.67
CA TYR A 106 13.83 -3.26 -9.72
C TYR A 106 14.50 -2.69 -10.97
N GLN A 107 15.08 -1.51 -10.85
CA GLN A 107 15.61 -0.77 -12.01
C GLN A 107 16.63 0.26 -11.58
N ASP A 108 17.59 0.54 -12.46
CA ASP A 108 18.50 1.67 -12.33
C ASP A 108 18.10 2.79 -13.29
N TYR A 109 18.13 4.03 -12.79
CA TYR A 109 17.89 5.22 -13.59
C TYR A 109 19.16 6.06 -13.69
N LEU A 110 19.73 6.08 -14.90
CA LEU A 110 20.89 6.91 -15.30
C LEU A 110 22.17 6.69 -14.48
N GLY A 111 22.30 5.55 -13.80
CA GLY A 111 23.42 5.18 -12.94
C GLY A 111 23.49 5.97 -11.63
N VAL A 112 22.44 6.71 -11.27
CA VAL A 112 22.44 7.65 -10.13
C VAL A 112 21.36 7.37 -9.10
N ILE A 113 20.26 6.72 -9.50
CA ILE A 113 19.20 6.28 -8.59
C ILE A 113 18.91 4.82 -8.91
N SER A 114 19.23 3.94 -7.96
CA SER A 114 18.85 2.54 -7.96
C SER A 114 17.52 2.39 -7.22
N VAL A 115 16.54 1.78 -7.87
CA VAL A 115 15.22 1.52 -7.30
C VAL A 115 15.10 0.06 -6.93
N ARG A 116 14.61 -0.20 -5.73
CA ARG A 116 14.31 -1.51 -5.17
C ARG A 116 12.86 -1.58 -4.75
N THR A 117 12.30 -2.78 -4.69
CA THR A 117 10.92 -3.04 -4.24
C THR A 117 10.92 -4.16 -3.20
N ILE A 118 9.84 -4.29 -2.42
CA ILE A 118 9.76 -5.28 -1.34
C ILE A 118 9.25 -6.63 -1.87
N ARG A 119 9.80 -7.75 -1.38
CA ARG A 119 9.31 -9.10 -1.77
C ARG A 119 7.87 -9.33 -1.30
N SER A 120 7.18 -10.23 -2.00
CA SER A 120 5.75 -10.51 -1.86
C SER A 120 5.31 -10.84 -0.43
N GLU A 121 6.03 -11.72 0.28
CA GLU A 121 5.71 -12.12 1.65
C GLU A 121 5.80 -10.96 2.65
N TYR A 122 6.75 -10.04 2.45
CA TYR A 122 6.95 -8.88 3.30
C TYR A 122 5.93 -7.79 2.99
N LEU A 123 5.51 -7.65 1.73
CA LEU A 123 4.37 -6.80 1.39
C LEU A 123 3.09 -7.29 2.10
N VAL A 124 2.81 -8.60 2.08
CA VAL A 124 1.67 -9.17 2.82
C VAL A 124 1.82 -8.91 4.32
N ALA A 125 2.98 -9.19 4.91
CA ALA A 125 3.23 -8.92 6.34
C ALA A 125 2.99 -7.45 6.72
N MET A 126 3.45 -6.50 5.89
CA MET A 126 3.21 -5.07 6.10
C MET A 126 1.73 -4.71 6.08
N LYS A 127 0.95 -5.33 5.17
CA LYS A 127 -0.50 -5.12 5.06
C LYS A 127 -1.25 -5.69 6.26
N LEU A 128 -0.83 -6.86 6.76
CA LEU A 128 -1.39 -7.45 7.97
C LEU A 128 -1.13 -6.57 9.21
N VAL A 129 0.05 -5.98 9.34
CA VAL A 129 0.35 -5.05 10.45
C VAL A 129 -0.38 -3.71 10.30
N ALA A 130 -0.52 -3.22 9.07
CA ALA A 130 -1.31 -2.00 8.81
C ALA A 130 -2.78 -2.21 9.20
N GLY A 131 -3.33 -3.39 8.90
CA GLY A 131 -4.65 -3.83 9.33
C GLY A 131 -5.81 -2.93 8.84
N ARG A 132 -5.64 -2.18 7.75
CA ARG A 132 -6.70 -1.25 7.28
C ARG A 132 -7.71 -2.00 6.43
N MET A 133 -8.60 -2.69 7.11
CA MET A 133 -9.61 -3.61 6.55
C MET A 133 -10.56 -2.96 5.54
N HIS A 134 -10.69 -1.63 5.53
CA HIS A 134 -11.63 -0.90 4.66
C HIS A 134 -10.96 -0.14 3.51
N LYS A 135 -9.64 -0.27 3.36
CA LYS A 135 -8.87 0.30 2.24
C LYS A 135 -8.42 -0.83 1.31
N ASN A 136 -7.43 -0.51 0.49
CA ASN A 136 -6.76 -1.43 -0.40
C ASN A 136 -6.07 -2.63 0.28
N ASP A 137 -5.92 -2.68 1.61
CA ASP A 137 -5.01 -3.65 2.22
C ASP A 137 -5.47 -5.11 2.03
N ILE A 138 -6.78 -5.39 2.05
CA ILE A 138 -7.30 -6.75 1.79
C ILE A 138 -7.17 -7.12 0.31
N THR A 139 -7.59 -6.23 -0.59
CA THR A 139 -7.50 -6.45 -2.05
C THR A 139 -6.05 -6.61 -2.49
N ASP A 140 -5.13 -5.83 -1.90
CA ASP A 140 -3.69 -5.96 -2.10
C ASP A 140 -3.17 -7.32 -1.63
N ILE A 141 -3.57 -7.82 -0.45
CA ILE A 141 -3.19 -9.16 0.02
C ILE A 141 -3.67 -10.23 -0.96
N ILE A 142 -4.96 -10.22 -1.32
CA ILE A 142 -5.55 -11.23 -2.22
C ILE A 142 -4.87 -11.17 -3.60
N GLY A 143 -4.65 -9.97 -4.13
CA GLY A 143 -3.99 -9.78 -5.42
C GLY A 143 -2.56 -10.30 -5.43
N ILE A 144 -1.78 -10.04 -4.37
CA ILE A 144 -0.42 -10.58 -4.22
C ILE A 144 -0.48 -12.11 -4.17
N LEU A 145 -1.38 -12.70 -3.40
CA LEU A 145 -1.53 -14.16 -3.31
C LEU A 145 -1.87 -14.78 -4.66
N HIS A 146 -2.78 -14.16 -5.42
CA HIS A 146 -3.20 -14.62 -6.75
C HIS A 146 -2.08 -14.60 -7.77
N GLU A 147 -1.42 -13.45 -7.94
CA GLU A 147 -0.33 -13.32 -8.90
C GLU A 147 0.89 -14.15 -8.49
N SER A 148 1.22 -14.23 -7.19
CA SER A 148 2.31 -15.09 -6.71
C SER A 148 2.03 -16.57 -7.02
N ARG A 149 0.78 -17.04 -6.84
CA ARG A 149 0.37 -18.40 -7.23
C ARG A 149 0.49 -18.61 -8.75
N LYS A 150 0.02 -17.66 -9.57
CA LYS A 150 0.15 -17.72 -11.04
C LYS A 150 1.61 -17.76 -11.52
N ASN A 151 2.52 -17.13 -10.76
CA ASN A 151 3.95 -17.10 -11.04
C ASN A 151 4.71 -18.29 -10.44
N ASN A 152 4.02 -19.33 -9.95
CA ASN A 152 4.61 -20.52 -9.30
C ASN A 152 5.39 -20.22 -8.00
N GLU A 153 5.06 -19.13 -7.31
CA GLU A 153 5.64 -18.75 -6.02
C GLU A 153 4.55 -18.58 -4.93
N PRO A 154 3.73 -19.61 -4.65
CA PRO A 154 2.64 -19.49 -3.69
C PRO A 154 3.14 -19.10 -2.29
N LEU A 155 2.38 -18.24 -1.60
CA LEU A 155 2.70 -17.80 -0.24
C LEU A 155 1.85 -18.59 0.76
N SER A 156 2.53 -19.35 1.63
CA SER A 156 1.88 -20.10 2.72
C SER A 156 1.71 -19.24 3.97
N VAL A 157 0.81 -19.65 4.87
CA VAL A 157 0.64 -19.02 6.18
C VAL A 157 1.96 -18.96 6.95
N ASP A 158 2.74 -20.04 6.94
CA ASP A 158 4.02 -20.10 7.65
C ASP A 158 5.06 -19.15 7.04
N LYS A 159 5.13 -19.05 5.71
CA LYS A 159 6.00 -18.06 5.05
C LYS A 159 5.64 -16.63 5.46
N ILE A 160 4.35 -16.32 5.63
CA ILE A 160 3.90 -15.01 6.08
C ILE A 160 4.19 -14.79 7.58
N LYS A 161 4.03 -15.81 8.43
CA LYS A 161 4.45 -15.73 9.84
C LYS A 161 5.95 -15.44 9.97
N ASP A 162 6.78 -16.15 9.20
CA ASP A 162 8.22 -15.92 9.16
C ASP A 162 8.55 -14.51 8.68
N ALA A 163 7.81 -13.99 7.70
CA ALA A 163 7.95 -12.62 7.25
C ALA A 163 7.60 -11.60 8.35
N VAL A 164 6.51 -11.81 9.09
CA VAL A 164 6.11 -10.97 10.24
C VAL A 164 7.16 -11.03 11.34
N LEU A 165 7.67 -12.22 11.69
CA LEU A 165 8.74 -12.39 12.67
C LEU A 165 10.03 -11.70 12.23
N THR A 166 10.39 -11.83 10.95
CA THR A 166 11.58 -11.19 10.38
C THR A 166 11.47 -9.67 10.48
N LEU A 167 10.35 -9.08 10.08
CA LEU A 167 10.19 -7.63 10.08
C LEU A 167 10.01 -7.05 11.49
N TYR A 168 9.26 -7.72 12.36
CA TYR A 168 8.76 -7.10 13.58
C TYR A 168 9.13 -7.84 14.87
N GLY A 169 9.79 -8.99 14.78
CA GLY A 169 10.26 -9.79 15.91
C GLY A 169 9.18 -10.58 16.66
N LYS A 170 7.89 -10.35 16.37
CA LYS A 170 6.76 -10.97 17.07
C LYS A 170 5.48 -10.93 16.26
N LEU A 171 4.66 -11.98 16.40
CA LEU A 171 3.40 -12.17 15.66
C LEU A 171 2.24 -11.31 16.19
N ASP A 172 2.31 -10.87 17.45
CA ASP A 172 1.27 -10.06 18.12
C ASP A 172 1.15 -8.63 17.57
N LYS A 173 2.04 -8.24 16.63
CA LYS A 173 1.94 -7.01 15.84
C LYS A 173 0.79 -7.03 14.87
N VAL A 174 0.34 -8.21 14.48
CA VAL A 174 -0.86 -8.41 13.67
C VAL A 174 -2.01 -8.79 14.60
N SER A 175 -3.15 -8.11 14.47
CA SER A 175 -4.30 -8.39 15.34
C SER A 175 -4.87 -9.80 15.10
N THR A 176 -5.48 -10.40 16.13
CA THR A 176 -6.16 -11.70 16.02
C THR A 176 -7.21 -11.71 14.91
N THR A 177 -7.98 -10.62 14.77
CA THR A 177 -8.99 -10.47 13.72
C THR A 177 -8.35 -10.46 12.33
N THR A 178 -7.23 -9.77 12.17
CA THR A 178 -6.50 -9.73 10.89
C THR A 178 -5.92 -11.09 10.53
N TRP A 179 -5.36 -11.83 11.50
CA TRP A 179 -4.91 -13.21 11.28
C TRP A 179 -6.05 -14.15 10.90
N LYS A 180 -7.19 -14.05 11.60
CA LYS A 180 -8.37 -14.85 11.30
C LYS A 180 -8.84 -14.63 9.86
N LEU A 181 -8.95 -13.37 9.43
CA LEU A 181 -9.32 -13.08 8.04
C LEU A 181 -8.28 -13.63 7.05
N PHE A 182 -6.99 -13.42 7.31
CA PHE A 182 -5.94 -13.90 6.42
C PHE A 182 -5.99 -15.42 6.23
N ASN A 183 -6.20 -16.18 7.32
CA ASN A 183 -6.35 -17.63 7.24
C ASN A 183 -7.59 -18.03 6.44
N GLN A 184 -8.72 -17.35 6.62
CA GLN A 184 -9.93 -17.58 5.82
C GLN A 184 -9.69 -17.34 4.32
N ILE A 185 -8.93 -16.29 3.97
CA ILE A 185 -8.56 -16.00 2.57
C ILE A 185 -7.71 -17.14 1.98
N ILE A 186 -6.70 -17.60 2.72
CA ILE A 186 -5.83 -18.71 2.28
C ILE A 186 -6.61 -20.02 2.14
N GLU A 187 -7.45 -20.35 3.14
CA GLU A 187 -8.27 -21.56 3.19
C GLU A 187 -9.30 -21.61 2.05
N ASN A 188 -9.93 -20.47 1.73
CA ASN A 188 -10.87 -20.38 0.62
C ASN A 188 -10.16 -20.68 -0.71
N GLY A 189 -9.00 -20.07 -0.95
CA GLY A 189 -8.14 -20.38 -2.10
C GLY A 189 -8.66 -19.90 -3.46
N ASP A 190 -9.90 -19.45 -3.60
CA ASP A 190 -10.44 -18.79 -4.80
C ASP A 190 -10.18 -17.28 -4.74
N TYR A 191 -8.93 -16.92 -5.02
CA TYR A 191 -8.48 -15.53 -4.94
C TYR A 191 -9.14 -14.62 -5.97
N GLU A 192 -9.62 -15.16 -7.10
CA GLU A 192 -10.27 -14.34 -8.13
C GLU A 192 -11.64 -13.86 -7.67
N SER A 193 -12.48 -14.78 -7.19
CA SER A 193 -13.79 -14.44 -6.62
C SER A 193 -13.67 -13.52 -5.40
N LEU A 194 -12.74 -13.83 -4.49
CA LEU A 194 -12.48 -13.00 -3.30
C LEU A 194 -12.02 -11.59 -3.70
N PHE A 195 -11.13 -11.47 -4.69
CA PHE A 195 -10.64 -10.16 -5.12
C PHE A 195 -11.78 -9.30 -5.65
N LEU A 196 -12.64 -9.86 -6.52
CA LEU A 196 -13.79 -9.13 -7.07
C LEU A 196 -14.76 -8.68 -5.97
N GLN A 197 -15.07 -9.56 -5.01
CA GLN A 197 -15.93 -9.25 -3.88
C GLN A 197 -15.36 -8.08 -3.05
N TYR A 198 -14.12 -8.22 -2.56
CA TYR A 198 -13.51 -7.20 -1.70
C TYR A 198 -13.24 -5.90 -2.44
N ARG A 199 -12.98 -5.94 -3.75
CA ARG A 199 -12.81 -4.75 -4.56
C ARG A 199 -14.11 -3.96 -4.68
N GLN A 200 -15.23 -4.64 -4.84
CA GLN A 200 -16.55 -4.01 -4.85
C GLN A 200 -16.87 -3.37 -3.49
N GLU A 201 -16.63 -4.09 -2.40
CA GLU A 201 -16.80 -3.55 -1.04
C GLU A 201 -15.92 -2.31 -0.78
N GLU A 202 -14.68 -2.31 -1.26
CA GLU A 202 -13.75 -1.18 -1.15
C GLU A 202 -14.29 0.07 -1.86
N ILE A 203 -14.81 -0.07 -3.09
CA ILE A 203 -15.41 1.02 -3.86
C ILE A 203 -16.62 1.60 -3.12
N GLU A 204 -17.50 0.74 -2.63
CA GLU A 204 -18.69 1.15 -1.87
C GLU A 204 -18.32 1.85 -0.55
N ASN A 205 -17.27 1.39 0.13
CA ASN A 205 -16.77 2.02 1.35
C ASN A 205 -16.17 3.39 1.05
N GLN A 206 -15.37 3.52 -0.01
CA GLN A 206 -14.84 4.82 -0.45
C GLN A 206 -15.94 5.81 -0.80
N ALA A 207 -16.97 5.36 -1.54
CA ALA A 207 -18.11 6.20 -1.88
C ALA A 207 -18.84 6.71 -0.62
N ALA A 208 -19.10 5.83 0.35
CA ALA A 208 -19.74 6.19 1.61
C ALA A 208 -18.90 7.18 2.44
N LEU A 209 -17.57 7.01 2.47
CA LEU A 209 -16.67 7.94 3.15
C LEU A 209 -16.64 9.33 2.51
N ILE A 210 -16.68 9.39 1.18
CA ILE A 210 -16.74 10.66 0.44
C ILE A 210 -18.04 11.39 0.76
N ASP A 211 -19.17 10.68 0.77
CA ASP A 211 -20.47 11.27 1.10
C ASP A 211 -20.49 11.78 2.55
N PHE A 212 -20.00 10.98 3.50
CA PHE A 212 -19.91 11.39 4.89
C PHE A 212 -19.03 12.63 5.08
N ARG A 213 -17.87 12.70 4.41
CA ARG A 213 -16.98 13.88 4.47
C ARG A 213 -17.60 15.15 3.91
N LYS A 214 -18.48 15.06 2.91
CA LYS A 214 -19.21 16.23 2.39
C LYS A 214 -20.22 16.77 3.40
N ASN A 215 -20.78 15.88 4.21
CA ASN A 215 -21.82 16.20 5.18
C ASN A 215 -21.27 16.49 6.59
N ALA A 216 -19.98 16.19 6.84
CA ALA A 216 -19.33 16.43 8.12
C ALA A 216 -18.96 17.91 8.30
N THR A 217 -19.38 18.50 9.42
CA THR A 217 -19.05 19.88 9.82
C THR A 217 -17.66 20.01 10.46
N GLU A 218 -17.03 18.91 10.86
CA GLU A 218 -15.73 18.88 11.54
C GLU A 218 -14.70 17.97 10.85
N ARG A 219 -13.42 18.15 11.20
CA ARG A 219 -12.30 17.41 10.62
C ARG A 219 -12.20 16.02 11.25
N LEU A 220 -12.55 15.00 10.48
CA LEU A 220 -12.53 13.59 10.92
C LEU A 220 -11.11 13.05 11.05
N THR A 221 -10.86 12.30 12.14
CA THR A 221 -9.63 11.54 12.40
C THR A 221 -9.65 10.18 11.71
N LYS A 222 -8.55 9.41 11.82
CA LYS A 222 -8.49 8.05 11.26
C LYS A 222 -9.39 7.10 12.06
N GLU A 223 -9.39 7.24 13.38
CA GLU A 223 -10.21 6.47 14.31
C GLU A 223 -11.71 6.69 14.02
N ASP A 224 -12.13 7.94 13.77
CA ASP A 224 -13.52 8.26 13.41
C ASP A 224 -13.94 7.54 12.12
N LEU A 225 -13.06 7.53 11.11
CA LEU A 225 -13.35 6.88 9.82
C LEU A 225 -13.45 5.35 9.97
N ASP A 226 -12.60 4.73 10.78
CA ASP A 226 -12.65 3.30 11.05
C ASP A 226 -13.92 2.92 11.82
N GLU A 227 -14.38 3.75 12.77
CA GLU A 227 -15.64 3.54 13.48
C GLU A 227 -16.86 3.67 12.56
N ILE A 228 -16.89 4.71 11.72
CA ILE A 228 -17.94 4.91 10.72
C ILE A 228 -18.03 3.71 9.78
N LEU A 229 -16.91 3.23 9.26
CA LEU A 229 -16.89 2.08 8.36
C LEU A 229 -17.37 0.80 9.04
N ARG A 230 -16.99 0.56 10.30
CA ARG A 230 -17.52 -0.55 11.10
C ARG A 230 -19.04 -0.47 11.26
N SER A 231 -19.58 0.73 11.50
CA SER A 231 -21.02 0.93 11.62
C SER A 231 -21.76 0.65 10.30
N ILE A 232 -21.18 1.09 9.17
CA ILE A 232 -21.71 0.84 7.82
C ILE A 232 -21.70 -0.66 7.52
N GLN A 233 -20.61 -1.35 7.85
CA GLN A 233 -20.48 -2.79 7.63
C GLN A 233 -21.47 -3.58 8.48
N LYS A 234 -21.59 -3.29 9.78
CA LYS A 234 -22.60 -3.91 10.65
C LYS A 234 -24.00 -3.70 10.09
N LYS A 235 -24.31 -2.50 9.62
CA LYS A 235 -25.61 -2.21 9.00
C LYS A 235 -25.84 -3.02 7.73
N ARG A 236 -24.84 -3.19 6.87
CA ARG A 236 -24.92 -4.02 5.65
C ARG A 236 -25.05 -5.52 5.96
N GLU A 237 -24.37 -6.01 6.99
CA GLU A 237 -24.51 -7.40 7.46
C GLU A 237 -25.91 -7.65 8.00
N GLN A 238 -26.45 -6.70 8.77
CA GLN A 238 -27.81 -6.75 9.29
C GLN A 238 -28.84 -6.70 8.15
N GLU A 239 -28.69 -5.79 7.19
CA GLU A 239 -29.57 -5.70 6.01
C GLU A 239 -29.47 -6.95 5.11
N LYS A 240 -28.29 -7.59 4.99
CA LYS A 240 -28.14 -8.88 4.31
C LYS A 240 -28.85 -10.00 5.08
N SER A 241 -28.72 -10.04 6.41
CA SER A 241 -29.42 -11.01 7.27
C SER A 241 -30.94 -10.86 7.18
N ASP A 242 -31.44 -9.63 7.22
CA ASP A 242 -32.86 -9.29 7.11
C ASP A 242 -33.43 -9.65 5.72
N ARG A 243 -32.66 -9.43 4.65
CA ARG A 243 -33.04 -9.84 3.28
C ARG A 243 -33.01 -11.35 3.06
N LEU A 244 -32.18 -12.08 3.81
CA LEU A 244 -32.08 -13.54 3.76
C LEU A 244 -33.02 -14.25 4.75
N GLY A 245 -33.79 -13.51 5.55
CA GLY A 245 -34.73 -14.07 6.53
C GLY A 245 -34.07 -14.84 7.67
N ILE A 246 -32.76 -14.67 7.89
CA ILE A 246 -32.05 -15.32 8.99
C ILE A 246 -32.20 -14.42 10.22
N LYS A 247 -33.16 -14.76 11.08
CA LYS A 247 -33.18 -14.25 12.45
C LYS A 247 -32.00 -14.87 13.18
N ASN A 248 -31.10 -14.05 13.69
CA ASN A 248 -30.12 -14.49 14.68
C ASN A 248 -30.91 -14.99 15.90
N GLU A 249 -30.90 -16.29 16.14
CA GLU A 249 -31.32 -16.87 17.42
C GLU A 249 -30.27 -16.48 18.48
N GLU A 250 -30.78 -16.08 19.64
CA GLU A 250 -30.09 -15.46 20.78
C GLU A 250 -28.93 -16.29 21.37
#